data_AF-A0A8H9LHV6-F1
#
_entry.id   AF-A0A8H9LHV6-F1
#
_cell.length_a   1.000
_cell.length_b   1.000
_cell.length_c   1.000
_cell.angle_alpha   90.00
_cell.angle_beta   90.00
_cell.angle_gamma   90.00
#
_symmetry.space_group_name_H-M   'P 1'
#
loop_
_entity.id
_entity.type
_entity.pdbx_description
1 polymer ?
#
loop_
_entity_poly.entity_id
_entity_poly.type
_entity_poly.pdbx_seq_one_letter_code
_entity_poly.pdbx_strand_id
1 'polypeptide(L)'
;MAKFVLEELGMGVQKGAPFNQLWHVVQECLGVLSKNVDTDLAGYKEIRQIHQSSWDIARNVSALRNLQGTGHGRTLPTGVSKELTWLVVREACSVAEYMLRLLDKEQGR
;
A
#
# COMPACT_ATOMS: atom_id res chain seq x y z
N MET A 1 3.55 6.26 -3.46
CA MET A 1 4.05 5.24 -2.52
C MET A 1 4.71 4.07 -3.23
N ALA A 2 4.00 3.14 -3.87
CA ALA A 2 4.65 1.97 -4.47
C ALA A 2 5.80 2.33 -5.44
N LYS A 3 5.55 3.28 -6.35
CA LYS A 3 6.59 3.81 -7.25
C LYS A 3 7.79 4.41 -6.52
N PHE A 4 7.51 5.27 -5.55
CA PHE A 4 8.53 5.92 -4.72
C PHE A 4 9.41 4.90 -4.00
N VAL A 5 8.82 3.88 -3.36
CA VAL A 5 9.60 2.84 -2.68
C VAL A 5 10.49 2.06 -3.67
N LEU A 6 9.97 1.71 -4.84
CA LEU A 6 10.78 1.04 -5.87
C LEU A 6 11.93 1.93 -6.36
N GLU A 7 11.66 3.22 -6.61
CA GLU A 7 12.67 4.19 -7.04
C GLU A 7 13.77 4.33 -5.98
N GLU A 8 13.41 4.43 -4.69
CA GLU A 8 14.34 4.50 -3.56
C GLU A 8 15.17 3.21 -3.36
N LEU A 9 14.64 2.06 -3.76
CA LEU A 9 15.35 0.78 -3.79
C LEU A 9 16.18 0.59 -5.08
N GLY A 10 16.28 1.62 -5.93
CA GLY A 10 17.03 1.57 -7.20
C GLY A 10 16.35 0.72 -8.28
N MET A 11 15.06 0.39 -8.11
CA MET A 11 14.30 -0.41 -9.08
C MET A 11 13.57 0.51 -10.07
N GLY A 12 13.85 0.29 -11.36
CA GLY A 12 13.15 0.99 -12.43
C GLY A 12 11.65 0.65 -12.46
N VAL A 13 10.80 1.66 -12.40
CA VAL A 13 9.35 1.50 -12.54
C VAL A 13 8.97 1.50 -14.02
N GLN A 14 8.47 0.37 -14.53
CA GLN A 14 7.95 0.32 -15.90
C GLN A 14 6.78 1.29 -16.11
N LYS A 15 6.85 2.07 -17.19
CA LYS A 15 5.79 3.01 -17.54
C LYS A 15 4.50 2.25 -17.84
N GLY A 16 3.41 2.64 -17.16
CA GLY A 16 2.09 2.04 -17.34
C GLY A 16 1.83 0.77 -16.52
N ALA A 17 2.79 0.31 -15.71
CA ALA A 17 2.57 -0.83 -14.83
C ALA A 17 1.39 -0.59 -13.86
N PRO A 18 0.44 -1.55 -13.74
CA PRO A 18 -0.72 -1.41 -12.87
C PRO A 18 -0.29 -1.38 -11.39
N PHE A 19 -1.08 -0.67 -10.57
CA PHE A 19 -0.78 -0.50 -9.15
C PHE A 19 -0.53 -1.84 -8.43
N ASN A 20 -1.37 -2.85 -8.67
CA ASN A 20 -1.24 -4.14 -8.00
C ASN A 20 0.08 -4.84 -8.30
N GLN A 21 0.59 -4.71 -9.53
CA GLN A 21 1.88 -5.28 -9.90
C GLN A 21 3.01 -4.56 -9.15
N LEU A 22 3.03 -3.22 -9.20
CA LEU A 22 4.03 -2.43 -8.49
C LEU A 22 3.98 -2.67 -6.98
N TRP A 23 2.77 -2.80 -6.44
CA TRP A 23 2.55 -3.03 -5.02
C TRP A 23 3.03 -4.41 -4.58
N HIS A 24 2.84 -5.43 -5.40
CA HIS A 24 3.37 -6.77 -5.14
C HIS A 24 4.91 -6.76 -5.09
N VAL A 25 5.56 -6.14 -6.09
CA VAL A 25 7.03 -6.07 -6.15
C VAL A 25 7.60 -5.36 -4.92
N VAL A 26 6.99 -4.25 -4.47
CA VAL A 26 7.42 -3.57 -3.25
C VAL A 26 7.42 -4.49 -2.03
N GLN A 27 6.38 -5.32 -1.88
CA GLN A 27 6.29 -6.25 -0.75
C GLN A 27 7.33 -7.36 -0.82
N GLU A 28 7.64 -7.82 -2.04
CA GLU A 28 8.72 -8.79 -2.26
C GLU A 28 10.06 -8.19 -1.86
N CYS A 29 10.36 -6.97 -2.30
CA CYS A 29 11.63 -6.30 -2.00
C CYS A 29 11.80 -5.97 -0.53
N LEU A 30 10.72 -5.58 0.16
CA LEU A 30 10.76 -5.32 1.60
C LEU A 30 10.54 -6.57 2.46
N GLY A 31 10.42 -7.76 1.85
CA GLY A 31 10.27 -9.04 2.55
C GLY A 31 8.95 -9.23 3.31
N VAL A 32 7.96 -8.36 3.12
CA VAL A 32 6.73 -8.30 3.92
C VAL A 32 5.52 -9.00 3.33
N LEU A 33 5.76 -9.94 2.40
CA LEU A 33 4.71 -10.81 1.88
C LEU A 33 3.98 -11.51 3.05
N SER A 34 2.65 -11.52 3.07
CA SER A 34 1.83 -12.19 4.10
C SER A 34 2.16 -13.68 4.22
N LYS A 35 2.59 -14.33 3.13
CA LYS A 35 3.10 -15.71 3.11
C LYS A 35 4.48 -15.88 3.79
N ASN A 36 5.22 -14.79 4.02
CA ASN A 36 6.53 -14.80 4.69
C ASN A 36 6.41 -14.66 6.21
N VAL A 37 5.19 -14.49 6.76
CA VAL A 37 5.02 -14.44 8.22
C VAL A 37 5.39 -15.81 8.79
N ASP A 38 6.32 -15.80 9.74
CA ASP A 38 6.81 -16.99 10.43
C ASP A 38 5.67 -17.72 11.16
N THR A 39 5.46 -18.98 10.79
CA THR A 39 4.37 -19.82 11.29
C THR A 39 4.58 -20.29 12.72
N ASP A 40 5.82 -20.22 13.23
CA ASP A 40 6.16 -20.63 14.59
C ASP A 40 5.89 -19.52 15.61
N LEU A 41 5.56 -18.31 15.15
CA LEU A 41 5.17 -17.19 16.01
C LEU A 41 3.79 -17.43 16.65
N ALA A 42 3.71 -17.20 17.96
CA ALA A 42 2.43 -17.06 18.63
C ALA A 42 1.63 -15.91 17.98
N GLY A 43 0.44 -16.22 17.46
CA GLY A 43 -0.39 -15.24 16.75
C GLY A 43 -0.06 -15.07 15.26
N TYR A 44 0.67 -16.01 14.63
CA TYR A 44 1.05 -15.87 13.22
C TYR A 44 -0.15 -15.66 12.28
N LYS A 45 -1.30 -16.28 12.57
CA LYS A 45 -2.50 -16.19 11.71
C LYS A 45 -3.04 -14.77 11.70
N GLU A 46 -3.10 -14.15 12.86
CA GLU A 46 -3.56 -12.78 13.08
C GLU A 46 -2.58 -11.80 12.42
N ILE A 47 -1.27 -11.97 12.63
CA ILE A 47 -0.24 -11.15 11.99
C ILE A 47 -0.31 -11.26 10.46
N ARG A 48 -0.42 -12.48 9.94
CA ARG A 48 -0.59 -12.73 8.50
C ARG A 48 -1.84 -12.06 7.95
N GLN A 49 -2.94 -12.12 8.68
CA GLN A 49 -4.19 -11.46 8.30
C GLN A 49 -4.03 -9.94 8.29
N ILE A 50 -3.33 -9.35 9.26
CA ILE A 50 -3.04 -7.91 9.31
C ILE A 50 -2.18 -7.48 8.11
N HIS A 51 -1.16 -8.28 7.74
CA HIS A 51 -0.37 -8.05 6.52
C HIS A 51 -1.27 -8.04 5.28
N GLN A 52 -2.12 -9.05 5.14
CA GLN A 52 -3.04 -9.16 4.01
C GLN A 52 -4.02 -7.97 3.96
N SER A 53 -4.63 -7.60 5.10
CA SER A 53 -5.54 -6.47 5.21
C SER A 53 -4.88 -5.15 4.83
N SER A 54 -3.62 -4.94 5.22
CA SER A 54 -2.83 -3.75 4.82
C SER A 54 -2.69 -3.64 3.29
N TRP A 55 -2.56 -4.78 2.60
CA TRP A 55 -2.47 -4.77 1.15
C TRP A 55 -3.80 -4.47 0.48
N ASP A 56 -4.87 -5.06 1.00
CA ASP A 56 -6.21 -4.81 0.51
C ASP A 56 -6.61 -3.35 0.71
N ILE A 57 -6.21 -2.73 1.82
CA ILE A 57 -6.35 -1.29 2.04
C ILE A 57 -5.66 -0.51 0.93
N ALA A 58 -4.36 -0.73 0.67
CA ALA A 58 -3.63 0.01 -0.35
C ALA A 58 -4.23 -0.16 -1.75
N ARG A 59 -4.64 -1.39 -2.09
CA ARG A 59 -5.33 -1.73 -3.34
C ARG A 59 -6.66 -0.98 -3.46
N ASN A 60 -7.49 -1.02 -2.43
CA ASN A 60 -8.81 -0.37 -2.41
C ASN A 60 -8.68 1.15 -2.45
N VAL A 61 -7.70 1.74 -1.76
CA VAL A 61 -7.39 3.19 -1.83
C VAL A 61 -7.00 3.57 -3.25
N SER A 62 -6.15 2.79 -3.93
CA SER A 62 -5.81 3.04 -5.34
C SER A 62 -7.03 2.92 -6.26
N ALA A 63 -7.93 1.97 -6.01
CA ALA A 63 -9.17 1.85 -6.77
C ALA A 63 -10.09 3.05 -6.54
N LEU A 64 -10.28 3.47 -5.29
CA LEU A 64 -11.05 4.68 -4.93
C LEU A 64 -10.47 5.92 -5.58
N ARG A 65 -9.15 6.10 -5.59
CA ARG A 65 -8.49 7.18 -6.33
C ARG A 65 -8.84 7.15 -7.82
N ASN A 66 -8.88 5.97 -8.46
CA ASN A 66 -9.22 5.89 -9.88
C ASN A 66 -10.70 6.15 -10.15
N LEU A 67 -11.58 5.74 -9.23
CA LEU A 67 -13.04 5.92 -9.33
C LEU A 67 -13.47 7.36 -9.02
N GLN A 68 -12.87 7.98 -8.00
CA GLN A 68 -13.33 9.24 -7.39
C GLN A 68 -12.30 10.38 -7.54
N GLY A 69 -11.10 10.10 -8.04
CA GLY A 69 -10.07 11.10 -8.23
C GLY A 69 -10.40 12.10 -9.33
N THR A 70 -10.08 13.36 -9.08
CA THR A 70 -10.28 14.47 -10.01
C THR A 70 -9.13 14.51 -11.02
N GLY A 71 -9.09 13.54 -11.93
CA GLY A 71 -8.26 13.56 -13.13
C GLY A 71 -9.15 13.52 -14.38
N HIS A 72 -8.83 14.32 -15.40
CA HIS A 72 -9.58 14.46 -16.66
C HIS A 72 -10.95 15.19 -16.56
N GLY A 73 -11.03 16.29 -15.82
CA GLY A 73 -12.24 17.13 -15.80
C GLY A 73 -13.39 16.60 -14.94
N ARG A 74 -13.11 15.69 -14.01
CA ARG A 74 -14.10 15.16 -13.06
C ARG A 74 -14.26 16.10 -11.86
N THR A 75 -15.51 16.43 -11.53
CA THR A 75 -15.94 17.24 -10.38
C THR A 75 -15.81 16.50 -9.06
N LEU A 76 -15.98 17.23 -7.93
CA LEU A 76 -15.86 16.78 -6.53
C LEU A 76 -16.34 15.33 -6.31
N PRO A 77 -15.60 14.51 -5.55
CA PRO A 77 -15.92 13.09 -5.34
C PRO A 77 -17.33 12.94 -4.74
N THR A 78 -18.25 12.33 -5.50
CA THR A 78 -19.66 12.18 -5.08
C THR A 78 -19.94 10.84 -4.40
N GLY A 79 -19.02 9.87 -4.46
CA GLY A 79 -19.24 8.50 -3.98
C GLY A 79 -18.77 8.19 -2.56
N VAL A 80 -18.13 9.13 -1.84
CA VAL A 80 -17.55 8.90 -0.51
C VAL A 80 -17.98 10.03 0.42
N SER A 81 -18.61 9.69 1.55
CA SER A 81 -18.97 10.70 2.57
C SER A 81 -17.72 11.29 3.23
N LYS A 82 -17.90 12.38 3.96
CA LYS A 82 -16.81 13.02 4.72
C LYS A 82 -16.21 12.05 5.76
N GLU A 83 -17.05 11.31 6.47
CA GLU A 83 -16.66 10.36 7.51
C GLU A 83 -15.90 9.17 6.90
N LEU A 84 -16.38 8.65 5.77
CA LEU A 84 -15.68 7.58 5.04
C LEU A 84 -14.34 8.06 4.49
N THR A 85 -14.25 9.33 4.08
CA THR A 85 -12.97 9.93 3.65
C THR A 85 -11.96 9.93 4.78
N TRP A 86 -12.36 10.21 6.02
CA TRP A 86 -11.45 10.15 7.18
C TRP A 86 -10.91 8.75 7.41
N LEU A 87 -11.76 7.72 7.33
CA LEU A 87 -11.32 6.33 7.43
C LEU A 87 -10.32 5.99 6.33
N VAL A 88 -10.65 6.29 5.07
CA VAL A 88 -9.79 6.00 3.91
C VAL A 88 -8.41 6.64 4.05
N VAL A 89 -8.36 7.92 4.44
CA VAL A 89 -7.10 8.64 4.62
C VAL A 89 -6.30 8.04 5.78
N ARG A 90 -6.93 7.77 6.93
CA ARG A 90 -6.26 7.16 8.08
C ARG A 90 -5.62 5.82 7.72
N GLU A 91 -6.37 4.93 7.08
CA GLU A 91 -5.87 3.61 6.71
C GLU A 91 -4.76 3.70 5.66
N ALA A 92 -4.88 4.63 4.69
CA ALA A 92 -3.82 4.88 3.71
C ALA A 92 -2.52 5.36 4.38
N CYS A 93 -2.61 6.28 5.36
CA CYS A 93 -1.46 6.75 6.14
C CYS A 93 -0.83 5.63 6.95
N SER A 94 -1.64 4.81 7.64
CA SER A 94 -1.13 3.68 8.43
C SER A 94 -0.30 2.70 7.59
N VAL A 95 -0.78 2.36 6.39
CA VAL A 95 -0.01 1.49 5.48
C VAL A 95 1.24 2.22 4.98
N ALA A 96 1.14 3.51 4.64
CA ALA A 96 2.28 4.27 4.16
C ALA A 96 3.41 4.40 5.18
N GLU A 97 3.07 4.72 6.43
CA GLU A 97 4.04 4.81 7.52
C GLU A 97 4.73 3.47 7.76
N TYR A 98 3.99 2.37 7.74
CA TYR A 98 4.57 1.03 7.86
C TYR A 98 5.58 0.75 6.74
N MET A 99 5.25 1.03 5.48
CA MET A 99 6.15 0.81 4.35
C MET A 99 7.38 1.70 4.38
N LEU A 100 7.22 2.98 4.77
CA LEU A 100 8.35 3.91 4.85
C LEU A 100 9.32 3.51 5.96
N ARG A 101 8.82 3.05 7.11
CA ARG A 101 9.69 2.52 8.17
C ARG A 101 10.47 1.29 7.74
N LEU A 102 9.87 0.41 6.95
CA LEU A 102 10.57 -0.75 6.39
C LEU A 102 11.64 -0.32 5.39
N LEU A 103 11.32 0.66 4.53
CA LEU A 103 12.28 1.23 3.59
C LEU A 103 13.46 1.88 4.31
N ASP A 104 13.22 2.70 5.32
CA ASP A 104 14.28 3.32 6.13
C ASP A 104 15.17 2.25 6.76
N LYS A 105 14.57 1.19 7.32
CA LYS A 105 15.32 0.04 7.85
C LYS A 105 16.21 -0.63 6.80
N GLU A 106 15.69 -0.89 5.59
CA GLU A 106 16.48 -1.46 4.48
C GLU A 106 17.61 -0.53 4.02
N GLN A 107 17.43 0.78 4.14
CA GLN A 107 18.43 1.80 3.80
C GLN A 107 19.38 2.14 4.97
N GLY A 108 19.20 1.53 6.14
CA GLY A 108 20.02 1.75 7.33
C GLY A 108 19.82 3.11 8.01
N ARG A 109 18.62 3.69 7.90
CA ARG A 109 18.21 4.95 8.54
C ARG A 109 17.35 4.74 9.78
#